data_AF-A0A3N5YU69-F1
#
_entry.id   AF-A0A3N5YU69-F1
#
_cell.length_a   1.000
_cell.length_b   1.000
_cell.length_c   1.000
_cell.angle_alpha   90.00
_cell.angle_beta   90.00
_cell.angle_gamma   90.00
#
_symmetry.space_group_name_H-M   'P 1'
#
loop_
_entity.id
_entity.type
_entity.pdbx_description
1 polymer ?
#
loop_
_entity_poly.entity_id
_entity_poly.type
_entity_poly.pdbx_seq_one_letter_code
_entity_poly.pdbx_strand_id
1 'polypeptide(L)'
;MALATRFSRRPSGSRRLLAGSVWLCTSLDALLTAPLGPRQRAGTLAGVLLRPRSSNYRRLSALSSLLDRLTFGRLSRRLSSSLLDLRHFPLRAQRVTPLAHGTGSTVFLLETGTNRAVLKVLRRSLCRPAREAMQIAAQFQQQHERLRQCYAGVDRLVVPSAFLVLHSPLMGAAAAGVVQPYVPGKKHDIFLDYTVHEAVELLGHHPALREQWLGFSRCFLESMQTGACFDLVGRENLMLVEHEGAMALKIADNGMFDLETLRTRSPERLARLQSHVQRLKEIARTLEPCG
;
A
#
# COMPACT_ATOMS: atom_id res chain seq x y z
N MET A 1 -44.01 -9.64 -29.87
CA MET A 1 -43.03 -8.77 -30.57
C MET A 1 -42.88 -7.45 -29.81
N ALA A 2 -41.94 -7.38 -28.87
CA ALA A 2 -41.67 -6.17 -28.10
C ALA A 2 -40.37 -5.51 -28.62
N LEU A 3 -40.51 -4.29 -29.16
CA LEU A 3 -39.43 -3.47 -29.67
C LEU A 3 -38.55 -2.95 -28.51
N ALA A 4 -37.29 -3.41 -28.49
CA ALA A 4 -36.26 -2.92 -27.59
C ALA A 4 -35.78 -1.52 -28.01
N THR A 5 -36.14 -0.49 -27.24
CA THR A 5 -35.60 0.86 -27.37
C THR A 5 -34.20 0.92 -26.75
N ARG A 6 -33.16 0.80 -27.60
CA ARG A 6 -31.77 1.11 -27.25
C ARG A 6 -31.60 2.62 -27.09
N PHE A 7 -31.75 3.15 -25.87
CA PHE A 7 -31.26 4.48 -25.54
C PHE A 7 -29.74 4.46 -25.41
N SER A 8 -29.02 4.85 -26.47
CA SER A 8 -27.62 5.24 -26.36
C SER A 8 -27.54 6.58 -25.60
N ARG A 9 -27.34 6.51 -24.28
CA ARG A 9 -27.06 7.70 -23.48
C ARG A 9 -25.66 8.20 -23.83
N ARG A 10 -25.57 9.29 -24.61
CA ARG A 10 -24.34 10.08 -24.74
C ARG A 10 -23.82 10.42 -23.33
N PRO A 11 -22.53 10.21 -23.02
CA PRO A 11 -22.00 10.56 -21.70
C PRO A 11 -22.16 12.07 -21.47
N SER A 12 -22.88 12.43 -20.41
CA SER A 12 -23.11 13.82 -19.98
C SER A 12 -21.77 14.56 -19.78
N GLY A 13 -21.72 15.86 -20.09
CA GLY A 13 -20.51 16.69 -20.00
C GLY A 13 -19.80 16.65 -18.64
N SER A 14 -20.56 16.41 -17.56
CA SER A 14 -20.03 16.22 -16.20
C SER A 14 -19.06 15.05 -16.07
N ARG A 15 -19.25 13.95 -16.82
CA ARG A 15 -18.37 12.78 -16.77
C ARG A 15 -17.01 13.04 -17.42
N ARG A 16 -16.93 13.88 -18.45
CA ARG A 16 -15.67 14.21 -19.13
C ARG A 16 -14.79 15.12 -18.26
N LEU A 17 -15.40 16.10 -17.58
CA LEU A 17 -14.68 16.98 -16.65
C LEU A 17 -14.10 16.21 -15.46
N LEU A 18 -14.87 15.28 -14.89
CA LEU A 18 -14.41 14.39 -13.82
C LEU A 18 -13.29 13.43 -14.26
N ALA A 19 -13.34 12.92 -15.49
CA ALA A 19 -12.27 12.08 -16.01
C ALA A 19 -10.95 12.87 -16.20
N GLY A 20 -11.04 14.12 -16.66
CA GLY A 20 -9.90 15.02 -16.79
C GLY A 20 -9.24 15.35 -15.46
N SER A 21 -10.03 15.66 -14.42
CA SER A 21 -9.50 15.98 -13.09
C SER A 21 -8.80 14.78 -12.45
N VAL A 22 -9.37 13.58 -12.54
CA VAL A 22 -8.76 12.36 -12.01
C VAL A 22 -7.42 12.06 -12.70
N TRP A 23 -7.36 12.20 -14.03
CA TRP A 23 -6.12 11.99 -14.77
C TRP A 23 -5.03 12.99 -14.38
N LEU A 24 -5.38 14.28 -14.26
CA LEU A 24 -4.48 15.33 -13.82
C LEU A 24 -3.94 15.01 -12.42
N CYS A 25 -4.81 14.74 -11.46
CA CYS A 25 -4.39 14.46 -10.08
C CYS A 25 -3.53 13.20 -9.97
N THR A 26 -3.83 12.15 -10.74
CA THR A 26 -2.99 10.95 -10.80
C THR A 26 -1.60 11.25 -11.38
N SER A 27 -1.53 12.16 -12.35
CA SER A 27 -0.25 12.57 -12.95
C SER A 27 0.59 13.40 -11.99
N LEU A 28 -0.04 14.33 -11.27
CA LEU A 28 0.62 15.14 -10.26
C LEU A 28 1.07 14.32 -9.06
N ASP A 29 0.28 13.32 -8.65
CA ASP A 29 0.69 12.35 -7.64
C ASP A 29 1.91 11.53 -8.09
N ALA A 30 1.95 11.10 -9.35
CA ALA A 30 3.11 10.40 -9.92
C ALA A 30 4.37 11.29 -9.93
N LEU A 31 4.23 12.59 -10.24
CA LEU A 31 5.33 13.56 -10.18
C LEU A 31 5.82 13.77 -8.74
N LEU A 32 4.91 13.93 -7.79
CA LEU A 32 5.23 14.10 -6.36
C LEU A 32 6.00 12.89 -5.80
N THR A 33 5.64 11.68 -6.25
CA THR A 33 6.18 10.42 -5.70
C THR A 33 7.40 9.89 -6.46
N ALA A 34 7.67 10.36 -7.68
CA ALA A 34 8.82 9.90 -8.47
C ALA A 34 10.18 9.96 -7.73
N PRO A 35 10.49 10.99 -6.92
CA PRO A 35 11.76 11.06 -6.20
C PRO A 35 11.93 10.00 -5.10
N LEU A 36 10.82 9.41 -4.64
CA LEU A 36 10.81 8.39 -3.60
C LEU A 36 11.13 6.99 -4.15
N GLY A 37 11.04 6.81 -5.47
CA GLY A 37 11.28 5.52 -6.11
C GLY A 37 12.76 5.11 -6.06
N PRO A 38 13.07 3.80 -6.08
CA PRO A 38 14.44 3.34 -6.18
C PRO A 38 15.10 3.86 -7.46
N ARG A 39 16.39 4.20 -7.40
CA ARG A 39 17.14 4.66 -8.58
C ARG A 39 17.30 3.49 -9.57
N GLN A 40 16.45 3.42 -10.59
CA GLN A 40 16.52 2.38 -11.64
C GLN A 40 17.56 2.69 -12.72
N ARG A 41 17.83 1.85 -13.71
CA ARG A 41 18.66 2.25 -14.87
C ARG A 41 17.79 2.98 -15.90
N ALA A 42 18.37 3.91 -16.67
CA ALA A 42 17.61 4.71 -17.65
C ALA A 42 16.91 3.83 -18.70
N GLY A 43 17.59 2.76 -19.16
CA GLY A 43 17.00 1.77 -20.07
C GLY A 43 15.80 1.02 -19.46
N THR A 44 15.80 0.76 -18.15
CA THR A 44 14.66 0.14 -17.45
C THR A 44 13.45 1.08 -17.43
N LEU A 45 13.67 2.37 -17.16
CA LEU A 45 12.63 3.40 -17.18
C LEU A 45 12.03 3.56 -18.60
N ALA A 46 12.88 3.61 -19.63
CA ALA A 46 12.45 3.66 -21.02
C ALA A 46 11.62 2.42 -21.41
N GLY A 47 12.05 1.23 -20.97
CA GLY A 47 11.28 0.00 -21.17
C GLY A 47 9.88 0.02 -20.53
N VAL A 48 9.71 0.69 -19.39
CA VAL A 48 8.37 0.85 -18.75
C VAL A 48 7.45 1.76 -19.56
N LEU A 49 8.01 2.81 -20.19
CA LEU A 49 7.26 3.73 -21.05
C LEU A 49 6.75 3.04 -22.31
N LEU A 50 7.56 2.16 -22.90
CA LEU A 50 7.26 1.45 -24.14
C LEU A 50 6.35 0.22 -23.94
N ARG A 51 6.17 -0.27 -22.71
CA ARG A 51 5.34 -1.45 -22.43
C ARG A 51 3.84 -1.14 -22.55
N PRO A 52 3.09 -1.77 -23.47
CA PRO A 52 1.66 -1.50 -23.68
C PRO A 52 0.79 -1.79 -22.45
N ARG A 53 1.21 -2.73 -21.59
CA ARG A 53 0.47 -3.17 -20.40
C ARG A 53 0.81 -2.41 -19.11
N SER A 54 1.73 -1.45 -19.12
CA SER A 54 2.03 -0.65 -17.93
C SER A 54 0.89 0.34 -17.65
N SER A 55 0.52 0.50 -16.37
CA SER A 55 -0.50 1.49 -15.99
C SER A 55 0.00 2.91 -16.25
N ASN A 56 -0.92 3.84 -16.55
CA ASN A 56 -0.59 5.24 -16.80
C ASN A 56 0.25 5.85 -15.66
N TYR A 57 -0.09 5.53 -14.41
CA TYR A 57 0.69 5.97 -13.24
C TYR A 57 2.15 5.47 -13.30
N ARG A 58 2.40 4.20 -13.64
CA ARG A 58 3.77 3.67 -13.76
C ARG A 58 4.54 4.32 -14.89
N ARG A 59 3.88 4.62 -16.02
CA ARG A 59 4.51 5.36 -17.13
C ARG A 59 4.89 6.78 -16.71
N LEU A 60 3.97 7.49 -16.06
CA LEU A 60 4.20 8.86 -15.63
C LEU A 60 5.29 8.95 -14.56
N SER A 61 5.30 8.02 -13.60
CA SER A 61 6.37 7.91 -12.61
C SER A 61 7.73 7.62 -13.28
N ALA A 62 7.77 6.75 -14.29
CA ALA A 62 9.00 6.47 -15.04
C ALA A 62 9.50 7.67 -15.86
N LEU A 63 8.59 8.39 -16.54
CA LEU A 63 8.91 9.60 -17.28
C LEU A 63 9.44 10.69 -16.34
N SER A 64 8.76 10.90 -15.21
CA SER A 64 9.18 11.85 -14.19
C SER A 64 10.58 11.52 -13.66
N SER A 65 10.83 10.24 -13.34
CA SER A 65 12.14 9.78 -12.89
C SER A 65 13.25 10.00 -13.93
N LEU A 66 12.92 9.93 -15.21
CA LEU A 66 13.86 10.17 -16.31
C LEU A 66 14.15 11.67 -16.47
N LEU A 67 13.11 12.52 -16.44
CA LEU A 67 13.26 13.98 -16.46
C LEU A 67 14.02 14.50 -15.23
N ASP A 68 13.80 13.89 -14.06
CA ASP A 68 14.48 14.29 -12.84
C ASP A 68 15.98 13.98 -12.88
N ARG A 69 16.38 12.93 -13.61
CA ARG A 69 17.81 12.65 -13.87
C ARG A 69 18.45 13.72 -14.73
N LEU A 70 17.76 14.10 -15.82
CA LEU A 70 18.25 15.13 -16.73
C LEU A 70 18.39 16.48 -16.03
N THR A 71 17.53 16.74 -15.03
CA THR A 71 17.53 17.99 -14.26
C THR A 71 18.24 17.88 -12.90
N PHE A 72 18.99 16.81 -12.67
CA PHE A 72 19.73 16.55 -11.41
C PHE A 72 18.88 16.75 -10.14
N GLY A 73 17.63 16.27 -10.15
CA GLY A 73 16.74 16.31 -8.99
C GLY A 73 16.14 17.69 -8.69
N ARG A 74 16.42 18.72 -9.49
CA ARG A 74 15.97 20.10 -9.19
C ARG A 74 14.50 20.29 -9.52
N LEU A 75 14.04 19.71 -10.62
CA LEU A 75 12.67 19.86 -11.10
C LEU A 75 11.70 19.17 -10.15
N SER A 76 11.96 17.91 -9.77
CA SER A 76 11.09 17.19 -8.86
C SER A 76 11.01 17.85 -7.48
N ARG A 77 12.14 18.33 -6.93
CA ARG A 77 12.15 19.02 -5.63
C ARG A 77 11.26 20.27 -5.63
N ARG A 78 11.38 21.11 -6.67
CA ARG A 78 10.56 22.33 -6.81
C ARG A 78 9.09 22.02 -7.04
N LEU A 79 8.79 21.03 -7.89
CA LEU A 79 7.42 20.61 -8.15
C LEU A 79 6.79 19.99 -6.91
N SER A 80 7.49 19.09 -6.22
CA SER A 80 7.01 18.47 -4.99
C SER A 80 6.70 19.50 -3.91
N SER A 81 7.56 20.51 -3.70
CA SER A 81 7.25 21.59 -2.75
C SER A 81 6.04 22.42 -3.17
N SER A 82 5.83 22.64 -4.47
CA SER A 82 4.69 23.39 -4.98
C SER A 82 3.38 22.60 -4.98
N LEU A 83 3.46 21.26 -5.06
CA LEU A 83 2.30 20.37 -5.06
C LEU A 83 1.78 20.08 -3.65
N LEU A 84 2.62 20.29 -2.63
CA LEU A 84 2.23 20.18 -1.23
C LEU A 84 1.48 21.44 -0.79
N ASP A 85 0.14 21.36 -0.75
CA ASP A 85 -0.71 22.42 -0.18
C ASP A 85 -1.21 22.00 1.20
N LEU A 86 -0.66 22.63 2.23
CA LEU A 86 -1.02 22.37 3.63
C LEU A 86 -2.05 23.36 4.18
N ARG A 87 -2.47 24.39 3.41
CA ARG A 87 -3.35 25.46 3.91
C ARG A 87 -4.71 24.94 4.36
N HIS A 88 -5.22 23.92 3.67
CA HIS A 88 -6.52 23.28 3.96
C HIS A 88 -6.37 21.91 4.63
N PHE A 89 -5.14 21.51 4.96
CA PHE A 89 -4.85 20.21 5.54
C PHE A 89 -5.38 20.15 6.99
N PRO A 90 -6.31 19.24 7.31
CA PRO A 90 -7.06 19.31 8.56
C PRO A 90 -6.33 18.71 9.76
N LEU A 91 -5.14 18.13 9.58
CA LEU A 91 -4.39 17.51 10.67
C LEU A 91 -3.30 18.46 11.18
N ARG A 92 -3.24 18.62 12.50
CA ARG A 92 -2.18 19.37 13.17
C ARG A 92 -0.86 18.61 13.07
N ALA A 93 -0.05 18.94 12.07
CA ALA A 93 1.30 18.45 11.89
C ALA A 93 2.25 19.64 11.75
N GLN A 94 3.39 19.60 12.47
CA GLN A 94 4.45 20.59 12.29
C GLN A 94 5.16 20.39 10.96
N ARG A 95 5.27 19.13 10.52
CA ARG A 95 5.88 18.76 9.25
C ARG A 95 5.11 17.64 8.58
N VAL A 96 4.90 17.80 7.28
CA VAL A 96 4.30 16.79 6.39
C VAL A 96 5.29 16.54 5.26
N THR A 97 5.79 15.32 5.15
CA THR A 97 6.74 14.95 4.09
C THR A 97 6.28 13.70 3.35
N PRO A 98 6.45 13.62 2.02
CA PRO A 98 6.31 12.37 1.30
C PRO A 98 7.30 11.34 1.87
N LEU A 99 6.81 10.16 2.24
CA LEU A 99 7.57 9.08 2.86
C LEU A 99 7.77 7.91 1.91
N ALA A 100 6.69 7.43 1.31
CA ALA A 100 6.69 6.27 0.43
C ALA A 100 5.53 6.32 -0.57
N HIS A 101 5.51 5.40 -1.51
CA HIS A 101 4.39 5.26 -2.44
C HIS A 101 4.17 3.79 -2.81
N GLY A 102 2.92 3.33 -2.70
CA GLY A 102 2.51 1.98 -3.10
C GLY A 102 1.90 1.95 -4.50
N THR A 103 1.14 0.91 -4.84
CA THR A 103 0.28 0.95 -6.05
C THR A 103 -1.01 1.72 -5.79
N GLY A 104 -1.59 1.57 -4.59
CA GLY A 104 -2.91 2.14 -4.24
C GLY A 104 -2.88 3.47 -3.48
N SER A 105 -1.73 3.86 -2.92
CA SER A 105 -1.65 5.03 -2.03
C SER A 105 -0.31 5.77 -2.09
N THR A 106 -0.37 7.06 -1.77
CA THR A 106 0.80 7.90 -1.48
C THR A 106 0.89 8.08 0.02
N VAL A 107 2.08 7.88 0.57
CA VAL A 107 2.31 7.80 2.01
C VAL A 107 3.08 9.04 2.45
N PHE A 108 2.55 9.75 3.43
CA PHE A 108 3.16 10.93 4.04
C PHE A 108 3.51 10.63 5.50
N LEU A 109 4.67 11.11 5.93
CA LEU A 109 5.02 11.19 7.34
C LEU A 109 4.44 12.49 7.91
N LEU A 110 3.74 12.37 9.03
CA LEU A 110 3.25 13.48 9.84
C LEU A 110 4.09 13.54 11.12
N GLU A 111 4.76 14.66 11.37
CA GLU A 111 5.53 14.89 12.59
C GLU A 111 4.89 16.01 13.43
N THR A 112 4.64 15.73 14.71
CA THR A 112 4.11 16.68 15.70
C THR A 112 4.90 16.54 17.00
N GLY A 113 5.93 17.37 17.18
CA GLY A 113 6.88 17.19 18.28
C GLY A 113 7.61 15.85 18.17
N THR A 114 7.56 15.04 19.22
CA THR A 114 8.12 13.67 19.22
C THR A 114 7.19 12.63 18.59
N ASN A 115 5.92 12.98 18.35
CA ASN A 115 4.94 12.05 17.81
C ASN A 115 5.04 11.96 16.30
N ARG A 116 5.04 10.71 15.78
CA ARG A 116 5.07 10.41 14.36
C ARG A 116 3.88 9.56 13.96
N ALA A 117 3.21 9.97 12.90
CA ALA A 117 2.12 9.22 12.27
C ALA A 117 2.35 9.14 10.76
N VAL A 118 1.64 8.21 10.13
CA VAL A 118 1.63 8.03 8.69
C VAL A 118 0.25 8.34 8.17
N LEU A 119 0.18 9.18 7.14
CA LEU A 119 -1.03 9.38 6.35
C LEU A 119 -0.88 8.70 4.99
N LYS A 120 -1.72 7.72 4.71
CA LYS A 120 -1.86 7.11 3.39
C LYS A 120 -3.02 7.78 2.66
N VAL A 121 -2.75 8.50 1.58
CA VAL A 121 -3.79 9.04 0.69
C VAL A 121 -4.12 7.99 -0.37
N LEU A 122 -5.38 7.55 -0.44
CA LEU A 122 -5.82 6.51 -1.35
C LEU A 122 -6.01 7.07 -2.77
N ARG A 123 -5.15 6.68 -3.71
CA ARG A 123 -5.16 7.21 -5.09
C ARG A 123 -6.49 7.06 -5.78
N ARG A 124 -7.18 5.94 -5.53
CA ARG A 124 -8.49 5.67 -6.13
C ARG A 124 -9.54 6.73 -5.76
N SER A 125 -9.32 7.53 -4.71
CA SER A 125 -10.22 8.60 -4.27
C SER A 125 -9.81 10.00 -4.70
N LEU A 126 -8.58 10.19 -5.21
CA LEU A 126 -8.05 11.51 -5.53
C LEU A 126 -8.92 12.24 -6.54
N CYS A 127 -9.33 13.47 -6.20
CA CYS A 127 -10.12 14.37 -7.05
C CYS A 127 -11.47 13.79 -7.48
N ARG A 128 -11.96 12.79 -6.75
CA ARG A 128 -13.34 12.30 -6.85
C ARG A 128 -14.27 13.12 -5.96
N PRO A 129 -15.58 13.10 -6.23
CA PRO A 129 -16.57 13.69 -5.33
C PRO A 129 -16.43 13.14 -3.91
N ALA A 130 -16.67 13.99 -2.90
CA ALA A 130 -16.52 13.61 -1.48
C ALA A 130 -17.30 12.34 -1.12
N ARG A 131 -18.51 12.16 -1.68
CA ARG A 131 -19.31 10.94 -1.49
C ARG A 131 -18.60 9.66 -1.93
N GLU A 132 -17.91 9.69 -3.06
CA GLU A 132 -17.12 8.54 -3.54
C GLU A 132 -15.90 8.32 -2.64
N ALA A 133 -15.23 9.38 -2.19
CA ALA A 133 -14.14 9.28 -1.23
C ALA A 133 -14.60 8.65 0.10
N MET A 134 -15.78 9.03 0.62
CA MET A 134 -16.37 8.43 1.82
C MET A 134 -16.64 6.94 1.64
N GLN A 135 -17.23 6.53 0.51
CA GLN A 135 -17.45 5.12 0.19
C GLN A 135 -16.13 4.34 0.14
N ILE A 136 -15.10 4.94 -0.45
CA ILE A 136 -13.76 4.36 -0.52
C ILE A 136 -13.15 4.19 0.88
N ALA A 137 -13.28 5.19 1.76
CA ALA A 137 -12.79 5.13 3.14
C ALA A 137 -13.52 4.05 3.94
N ALA A 138 -14.86 4.00 3.85
CA ALA A 138 -15.69 2.99 4.53
C ALA A 138 -15.35 1.56 4.09
N GLN A 139 -15.11 1.34 2.79
CA GLN A 139 -14.65 0.03 2.30
C GLN A 139 -13.31 -0.38 2.91
N PHE A 140 -12.35 0.55 2.99
CA PHE A 140 -11.03 0.28 3.57
C PHE A 140 -11.11 0.04 5.08
N GLN A 141 -11.98 0.79 5.77
CA GLN A 141 -12.27 0.57 7.18
C GLN A 141 -12.82 -0.84 7.42
N GLN A 142 -13.83 -1.25 6.65
CA GLN A 142 -14.43 -2.58 6.77
C GLN A 142 -13.38 -3.69 6.51
N GLN A 143 -12.50 -3.51 5.52
CA GLN A 143 -11.40 -4.45 5.28
C GLN A 143 -10.43 -4.52 6.45
N HIS A 144 -10.09 -3.37 7.04
CA HIS A 144 -9.21 -3.31 8.19
C HIS A 144 -9.82 -3.96 9.44
N GLU A 145 -11.11 -3.75 9.69
CA GLU A 145 -11.84 -4.39 10.79
C GLU A 145 -11.86 -5.91 10.64
N ARG A 146 -12.15 -6.42 9.44
CA ARG A 146 -12.07 -7.88 9.14
C ARG A 146 -10.68 -8.43 9.38
N LEU A 147 -9.64 -7.72 8.94
CA LEU A 147 -8.26 -8.11 9.14
C LEU A 147 -7.90 -8.15 10.63
N ARG A 148 -8.29 -7.12 11.39
CA ARG A 148 -8.11 -7.07 12.85
C ARG A 148 -8.81 -8.21 13.57
N GLN A 149 -10.01 -8.58 13.13
CA GLN A 149 -10.76 -9.71 13.68
C GLN A 149 -10.06 -11.04 13.40
N CYS A 150 -9.59 -11.24 12.16
CA CYS A 150 -8.87 -12.45 11.76
C CYS A 150 -7.60 -12.69 12.60
N TYR A 151 -6.92 -11.61 12.99
CA TYR A 151 -5.68 -11.67 13.77
C TYR A 151 -5.84 -11.19 15.22
N ALA A 152 -7.05 -11.19 15.78
CA ALA A 152 -7.32 -10.68 17.12
C ALA A 152 -6.54 -11.42 18.23
N GLY A 153 -6.23 -12.69 18.00
CA GLY A 153 -5.42 -13.52 18.90
C GLY A 153 -3.91 -13.35 18.78
N VAL A 154 -3.43 -12.48 17.88
CA VAL A 154 -1.99 -12.24 17.68
C VAL A 154 -1.61 -10.84 18.17
N ASP A 155 -0.80 -10.78 19.23
CA ASP A 155 -0.53 -9.53 19.95
C ASP A 155 -0.01 -8.43 19.02
N ARG A 156 -0.74 -7.30 18.99
CA ARG A 156 -0.40 -6.05 18.28
C ARG A 156 0.06 -6.26 16.83
N LEU A 157 -0.41 -7.32 16.14
CA LEU A 157 0.04 -7.63 14.78
C LEU A 157 -0.44 -6.57 13.79
N VAL A 158 -1.73 -6.24 13.81
CA VAL A 158 -2.34 -5.27 12.88
C VAL A 158 -2.20 -3.86 13.45
N VAL A 159 -1.54 -2.97 12.71
CA VAL A 159 -1.31 -1.57 13.12
C VAL A 159 -2.65 -0.84 13.18
N PRO A 160 -3.02 -0.20 14.30
CA PRO A 160 -4.29 0.51 14.42
C PRO A 160 -4.37 1.64 13.40
N SER A 161 -5.52 1.75 12.73
CA SER A 161 -5.73 2.70 11.64
C SER A 161 -7.06 3.44 11.79
N ALA A 162 -7.05 4.74 11.51
CA ALA A 162 -8.24 5.58 11.38
C ALA A 162 -8.47 5.93 9.91
N PHE A 163 -9.72 5.88 9.47
CA PHE A 163 -10.12 6.13 8.09
C PHE A 163 -10.91 7.43 8.03
N LEU A 164 -10.55 8.33 7.12
CA LEU A 164 -11.21 9.62 7.01
C LEU A 164 -11.25 10.14 5.58
N VAL A 165 -12.05 11.19 5.36
CA VAL A 165 -11.98 12.04 4.17
C VAL A 165 -11.37 13.37 4.57
N LEU A 166 -10.35 13.81 3.84
CA LEU A 166 -9.61 15.04 4.11
C LEU A 166 -9.22 15.76 2.82
N HIS A 167 -8.81 17.01 2.95
CA HIS A 167 -8.03 17.68 1.91
C HIS A 167 -6.61 17.16 1.95
N SER A 168 -6.22 16.44 0.90
CA SER A 168 -4.91 15.81 0.75
C SER A 168 -3.80 16.86 0.72
N PRO A 169 -2.60 16.55 1.23
CA PRO A 169 -1.42 17.38 0.98
C PRO A 169 -1.18 17.60 -0.52
N LEU A 170 -1.66 16.72 -1.40
CA LEU A 170 -1.61 16.93 -2.84
C LEU A 170 -2.67 17.96 -3.28
N MET A 171 -2.24 19.21 -3.46
CA MET A 171 -3.05 20.35 -3.93
C MET A 171 -4.32 20.65 -3.13
N GLY A 172 -4.43 20.16 -1.89
CA GLY A 172 -5.66 20.31 -1.10
C GLY A 172 -6.84 19.51 -1.65
N ALA A 173 -6.64 18.54 -2.55
CA ALA A 173 -7.72 17.78 -3.15
C ALA A 173 -8.44 16.89 -2.12
N ALA A 174 -9.78 16.83 -2.17
CA ALA A 174 -10.53 15.89 -1.34
C ALA A 174 -10.13 14.45 -1.67
N ALA A 175 -9.81 13.66 -0.64
CA ALA A 175 -9.38 12.28 -0.76
C ALA A 175 -9.73 11.48 0.49
N ALA A 176 -9.91 10.18 0.31
CA ALA A 176 -9.89 9.22 1.38
C ALA A 176 -8.46 9.03 1.88
N GLY A 177 -8.28 9.07 3.19
CA GLY A 177 -7.02 8.90 3.89
C GLY A 177 -7.10 7.81 4.95
N VAL A 178 -5.95 7.21 5.23
CA VAL A 178 -5.74 6.31 6.37
C VAL A 178 -4.65 6.91 7.24
N VAL A 179 -4.92 7.16 8.52
CA VAL A 179 -3.94 7.63 9.50
C VAL A 179 -3.62 6.49 10.45
N GLN A 180 -2.34 6.23 10.65
CA GLN A 180 -1.86 5.18 11.56
C GLN A 180 -0.58 5.64 12.27
N PRO A 181 -0.23 5.05 13.43
CA PRO A 181 1.07 5.29 14.05
C PRO A 181 2.21 4.99 13.08
N TYR A 182 3.28 5.81 13.13
CA TYR A 182 4.51 5.45 12.45
C TYR A 182 5.12 4.24 13.14
N VAL A 183 5.52 3.24 12.36
CA VAL A 183 6.21 2.05 12.87
C VAL A 183 7.72 2.32 12.82
N PRO A 184 8.38 2.60 13.97
CA PRO A 184 9.79 2.91 14.01
C PRO A 184 10.63 1.65 13.77
N GLY A 185 11.93 1.84 13.54
CA GLY A 185 12.87 0.73 13.38
C GLY A 185 13.10 0.29 11.95
N LYS A 186 14.03 -0.66 11.83
CA LYS A 186 14.44 -1.28 10.56
C LYS A 186 13.38 -2.30 10.16
N LYS A 187 12.99 -2.27 8.88
CA LYS A 187 11.92 -3.11 8.33
C LYS A 187 12.54 -4.16 7.42
N HIS A 188 12.14 -5.40 7.62
CA HIS A 188 12.58 -6.54 6.85
C HIS A 188 11.38 -7.30 6.29
N ASP A 189 11.57 -7.92 5.14
CA ASP A 189 10.65 -8.86 4.55
C ASP A 189 11.18 -10.27 4.80
N ILE A 190 10.49 -11.03 5.65
CA ILE A 190 10.92 -12.38 6.04
C ILE A 190 10.98 -13.35 4.84
N PHE A 191 10.22 -13.11 3.78
CA PHE A 191 10.22 -13.94 2.59
C PHE A 191 11.33 -13.54 1.62
N LEU A 192 11.79 -12.30 1.62
CA LEU A 192 12.80 -11.85 0.64
C LEU A 192 14.19 -11.69 1.23
N ASP A 193 14.29 -11.31 2.50
CA ASP A 193 15.55 -10.93 3.14
C ASP A 193 16.20 -12.07 3.93
N TYR A 194 15.51 -13.21 4.10
CA TYR A 194 15.99 -14.39 4.83
C TYR A 194 15.72 -15.66 4.05
N THR A 195 16.55 -16.68 4.23
CA THR A 195 16.27 -18.08 3.89
C THR A 195 15.36 -18.71 4.93
N VAL A 196 14.85 -19.93 4.67
CA VAL A 196 14.06 -20.67 5.66
C VAL A 196 14.88 -20.96 6.92
N HIS A 197 16.15 -21.35 6.77
CA HIS A 197 17.05 -21.62 7.90
C HIS A 197 17.26 -20.37 8.76
N GLU A 198 17.67 -19.26 8.14
CA GLU A 198 17.88 -18.00 8.87
C GLU A 198 16.60 -17.49 9.54
N ALA A 199 15.43 -17.66 8.90
CA ALA A 199 14.17 -17.28 9.50
C ALA A 199 13.83 -18.16 10.72
N VAL A 200 14.07 -19.47 10.65
CA VAL A 200 13.89 -20.39 11.78
C VAL A 200 14.83 -20.04 12.93
N GLU A 201 16.12 -19.80 12.66
CA GLU A 201 17.07 -19.39 13.68
C GLU A 201 16.64 -18.07 14.33
N LEU A 202 16.29 -17.07 13.52
CA LEU A 202 15.82 -15.77 13.99
C LEU A 202 14.61 -15.92 14.92
N LEU A 203 13.61 -16.69 14.51
CA LEU A 203 12.41 -16.95 15.30
C LEU A 203 12.74 -17.76 16.56
N GLY A 204 13.71 -18.68 16.50
CA GLY A 204 14.21 -19.43 17.66
C GLY A 204 14.83 -18.53 18.74
N HIS A 205 15.54 -17.47 18.35
CA HIS A 205 16.16 -16.52 19.28
C HIS A 205 15.17 -15.49 19.86
N HIS A 206 13.98 -15.33 19.26
CA HIS A 206 13.00 -14.32 19.66
C HIS A 206 11.63 -14.98 19.98
N PRO A 207 11.39 -15.45 21.22
CA PRO A 207 10.18 -16.18 21.59
C PRO A 207 8.86 -15.46 21.28
N ALA A 208 8.76 -14.18 21.61
CA ALA A 208 7.56 -13.39 21.32
C ALA A 208 7.30 -13.24 19.81
N LEU A 209 8.36 -13.11 19.01
CA LEU A 209 8.26 -13.06 17.56
C LEU A 209 7.83 -14.41 16.99
N ARG A 210 8.36 -15.52 17.52
CA ARG A 210 7.95 -16.89 17.17
C ARG A 210 6.46 -17.11 17.43
N GLU A 211 5.97 -16.70 18.59
CA GLU A 211 4.53 -16.77 18.91
C GLU A 211 3.70 -15.96 17.92
N GLN A 212 4.10 -14.73 17.61
CA GLN A 212 3.43 -13.92 16.59
C GLN A 212 3.45 -14.60 15.22
N TRP A 213 4.57 -15.20 14.83
CA TRP A 213 4.72 -15.89 13.55
C TRP A 213 3.82 -17.12 13.44
N LEU A 214 3.79 -17.96 14.47
CA LEU A 214 2.94 -19.14 14.52
C LEU A 214 1.45 -18.76 14.52
N GLY A 215 1.06 -17.76 15.32
CA GLY A 215 -0.29 -17.23 15.35
C GLY A 215 -0.71 -16.65 13.99
N PHE A 216 0.13 -15.82 13.39
CA PHE A 216 -0.10 -15.29 12.03
C PHE A 216 -0.26 -16.42 11.01
N SER A 217 0.67 -17.39 11.01
CA SER A 217 0.70 -18.49 10.05
C SER A 217 -0.57 -19.32 10.11
N ARG A 218 -1.05 -19.66 11.31
CA ARG A 218 -2.30 -20.39 11.52
C ARG A 218 -3.50 -19.63 10.95
N CYS A 219 -3.72 -18.39 11.40
CA CYS A 219 -4.84 -17.57 10.95
C CYS A 219 -4.80 -17.34 9.42
N PHE A 220 -3.60 -17.12 8.87
CA PHE A 220 -3.42 -16.93 7.43
C PHE A 220 -3.80 -18.20 6.65
N LEU A 221 -3.33 -19.37 7.06
CA LEU A 221 -3.64 -20.64 6.39
C LEU A 221 -5.12 -21.01 6.50
N GLU A 222 -5.76 -20.75 7.63
CA GLU A 222 -7.21 -20.89 7.81
C GLU A 222 -7.97 -19.96 6.87
N SER A 223 -7.57 -18.68 6.78
CA SER A 223 -8.23 -17.72 5.89
C SER A 223 -8.21 -18.18 4.43
N MET A 224 -7.08 -18.74 3.97
CA MET A 224 -6.95 -19.26 2.61
C MET A 224 -7.96 -20.36 2.26
N GLN A 225 -8.38 -21.17 3.23
CA GLN A 225 -9.38 -22.23 3.02
C GLN A 225 -10.76 -21.63 2.71
N THR A 226 -11.04 -20.41 3.19
CA THR A 226 -12.30 -19.69 2.95
C THR A 226 -12.30 -18.89 1.63
N GLY A 227 -11.20 -18.92 0.87
CA GLY A 227 -11.09 -18.23 -0.42
C GLY A 227 -10.62 -16.78 -0.33
N ALA A 228 -10.49 -16.20 0.87
CA ALA A 228 -9.97 -14.85 1.07
C ALA A 228 -8.64 -14.89 1.83
N CYS A 229 -7.63 -14.17 1.35
CA CYS A 229 -6.33 -14.14 2.03
C CYS A 229 -5.72 -12.75 2.08
N PHE A 230 -4.86 -12.54 3.07
CA PHE A 230 -4.02 -11.35 3.16
C PHE A 230 -2.97 -11.31 2.05
N ASP A 231 -2.59 -10.12 1.61
CA ASP A 231 -1.60 -9.89 0.57
C ASP A 231 -0.16 -10.05 1.08
N LEU A 232 0.37 -11.27 1.04
CA LEU A 232 1.77 -11.56 1.38
C LEU A 232 2.78 -11.18 0.29
N VAL A 233 2.35 -10.70 -0.88
CA VAL A 233 3.27 -10.41 -2.00
C VAL A 233 3.88 -9.01 -1.89
N GLY A 234 3.22 -8.09 -1.19
CA GLY A 234 3.73 -6.75 -0.94
C GLY A 234 4.79 -6.75 0.17
N ARG A 235 6.00 -6.26 -0.14
CA ARG A 235 7.15 -6.17 0.78
C ARG A 235 6.83 -5.47 2.11
N GLU A 236 5.92 -4.50 2.09
CA GLU A 236 5.57 -3.66 3.24
C GLU A 236 4.22 -4.02 3.89
N ASN A 237 3.59 -5.11 3.42
CA ASN A 237 2.29 -5.52 3.94
C ASN A 237 2.43 -6.27 5.26
N LEU A 238 3.30 -7.28 5.31
CA LEU A 238 3.77 -7.94 6.52
C LEU A 238 5.25 -7.62 6.68
N MET A 239 5.60 -6.96 7.79
CA MET A 239 6.97 -6.55 8.05
C MET A 239 7.46 -7.18 9.34
N LEU A 240 8.70 -7.65 9.33
CA LEU A 240 9.48 -7.83 10.53
C LEU A 240 10.12 -6.48 10.89
N VAL A 241 9.87 -6.02 12.11
CA VAL A 241 10.32 -4.71 12.58
C VAL A 241 11.29 -4.90 13.73
N GLU A 242 12.50 -4.39 13.56
CA GLU A 242 13.54 -4.35 14.59
C GLU A 242 13.65 -2.92 15.14
N HIS A 243 13.38 -2.76 16.44
CA HIS A 243 13.46 -1.47 17.13
C HIS A 243 13.96 -1.67 18.56
N GLU A 244 15.05 -0.97 18.92
CA GLU A 244 15.63 -1.01 20.27
C GLU A 244 15.95 -2.45 20.75
N GLY A 245 16.42 -3.30 19.83
CA GLY A 245 16.76 -4.71 20.10
C GLY A 245 15.57 -5.67 20.17
N ALA A 246 14.33 -5.15 20.14
CA ALA A 246 13.12 -5.96 20.06
C ALA A 246 12.72 -6.19 18.60
N MET A 247 12.23 -7.39 18.32
CA MET A 247 11.64 -7.74 17.03
C MET A 247 10.17 -8.07 17.15
N ALA A 248 9.37 -7.58 16.20
CA ALA A 248 7.94 -7.87 16.12
C ALA A 248 7.45 -7.96 14.67
N LEU A 249 6.43 -8.77 14.44
CA LEU A 249 5.67 -8.74 13.19
C LEU A 249 4.65 -7.60 13.22
N LYS A 250 4.50 -6.91 12.08
CA LYS A 250 3.50 -5.86 11.88
C LYS A 250 2.83 -5.97 10.51
N ILE A 251 1.50 -5.87 10.51
CA ILE A 251 0.68 -5.69 9.33
C ILE A 251 0.25 -4.22 9.25
N ALA A 252 0.77 -3.51 8.26
CA ALA A 252 0.53 -2.07 8.11
C ALA A 252 -0.40 -1.72 6.96
N ASP A 253 -0.72 -2.66 6.07
CA ASP A 253 -1.67 -2.47 4.96
C ASP A 253 -2.87 -3.42 5.09
N ASN A 254 -3.98 -3.10 4.44
CA ASN A 254 -5.22 -3.88 4.49
C ASN A 254 -5.50 -4.65 3.20
N GLY A 255 -4.45 -4.92 2.41
CA GLY A 255 -4.54 -5.70 1.17
C GLY A 255 -5.09 -7.10 1.45
N MET A 256 -6.31 -7.36 0.99
CA MET A 256 -6.92 -8.69 0.98
C MET A 256 -7.37 -9.01 -0.44
N PHE A 257 -7.23 -10.27 -0.85
CA PHE A 257 -7.72 -10.76 -2.13
C PHE A 257 -8.66 -11.92 -1.97
N ASP A 258 -9.61 -11.98 -2.90
CA ASP A 258 -10.32 -13.19 -3.25
C ASP A 258 -9.43 -14.03 -4.17
N LEU A 259 -9.20 -15.29 -3.81
CA LEU A 259 -8.26 -16.18 -4.50
C LEU A 259 -8.72 -16.52 -5.92
N GLU A 260 -10.03 -16.64 -6.17
CA GLU A 260 -10.57 -16.87 -7.51
C GLU A 260 -10.32 -15.66 -8.43
N THR A 261 -10.54 -14.46 -7.91
CA THR A 261 -10.23 -13.21 -8.61
C THR A 261 -8.73 -13.10 -8.88
N LEU A 262 -7.88 -13.49 -7.93
CA LEU A 262 -6.43 -13.48 -8.10
C LEU A 262 -5.98 -14.47 -9.18
N ARG A 263 -6.54 -15.68 -9.19
CA ARG A 263 -6.27 -16.74 -10.18
C ARG A 263 -6.60 -16.28 -11.59
N THR A 264 -7.75 -15.63 -11.77
CA THR A 264 -8.23 -15.18 -13.08
C THR A 264 -7.52 -13.93 -13.58
N ARG A 265 -7.25 -12.94 -12.70
CA ARG A 265 -6.74 -11.63 -13.11
C ARG A 265 -5.23 -11.48 -13.02
N SER A 266 -4.54 -12.28 -12.21
CA SER A 266 -3.11 -12.12 -11.93
C SER A 266 -2.43 -13.45 -11.57
N PRO A 267 -2.34 -14.41 -12.49
CA PRO A 267 -1.77 -15.73 -12.23
C PRO A 267 -0.30 -15.67 -11.75
N GLU A 268 0.50 -14.72 -12.26
CA GLU A 268 1.87 -14.50 -11.78
C GLU A 268 1.92 -14.11 -10.29
N ARG A 269 0.95 -13.32 -9.84
CA ARG A 269 0.85 -12.92 -8.44
C ARG A 269 0.40 -14.07 -7.55
N LEU A 270 -0.51 -14.91 -8.06
CA LEU A 270 -0.90 -16.15 -7.39
C LEU A 270 0.30 -17.10 -7.22
N ALA A 271 1.13 -17.27 -8.24
CA ALA A 271 2.32 -18.12 -8.16
C ALA A 271 3.32 -17.63 -7.08
N ARG A 272 3.53 -16.31 -6.97
CA ARG A 272 4.35 -15.73 -5.90
C ARG A 272 3.73 -15.94 -4.51
N LEU A 273 2.42 -15.75 -4.39
CA LEU A 273 1.70 -16.03 -3.16
C LEU A 273 1.88 -17.50 -2.75
N GLN A 274 1.74 -18.44 -3.68
CA GLN A 274 1.94 -19.87 -3.42
C GLN A 274 3.38 -20.18 -2.94
N SER A 275 4.39 -19.52 -3.51
CA SER A 275 5.77 -19.65 -3.02
C SER A 275 5.92 -19.14 -1.58
N HIS A 276 5.32 -18.00 -1.23
CA HIS A 276 5.35 -17.47 0.14
C HIS A 276 4.59 -18.38 1.11
N VAL A 277 3.45 -18.94 0.68
CA VAL A 277 2.66 -19.92 1.46
C VAL A 277 3.49 -21.16 1.76
N GLN A 278 4.21 -21.68 0.77
CA GLN A 278 5.04 -22.87 0.96
C GLN A 278 6.15 -22.60 1.99
N ARG A 279 6.84 -21.47 1.86
CA ARG A 279 7.87 -21.06 2.82
C ARG A 279 7.31 -20.82 4.22
N LEU A 280 6.14 -20.21 4.32
CA LEU A 280 5.44 -20.03 5.59
C LEU A 280 5.16 -21.37 6.28
N LYS A 281 4.67 -22.36 5.53
CA LYS A 281 4.43 -23.72 6.05
C LYS A 281 5.73 -24.40 6.50
N GLU A 282 6.81 -24.27 5.74
CA GLU A 282 8.11 -24.86 6.08
C GLU A 282 8.71 -24.27 7.37
N ILE A 283 8.65 -22.94 7.51
CA ILE A 283 9.11 -22.25 8.72
C ILE A 283 8.23 -22.65 9.91
N ALA A 284 6.90 -22.60 9.76
CA ALA A 284 5.97 -22.96 10.83
C ALA A 284 6.16 -24.40 11.31
N ARG A 285 6.27 -25.38 10.39
CA ARG A 285 6.47 -26.79 10.73
C ARG A 285 7.77 -27.04 11.50
N THR A 286 8.83 -26.33 11.15
CA THR A 286 10.13 -26.46 11.83
C THR A 286 10.10 -25.85 13.24
N LEU A 287 9.23 -24.87 13.47
CA LEU A 287 9.08 -24.16 14.74
C LEU A 287 8.00 -24.75 15.65
N GLU A 288 7.14 -25.63 15.16
CA GLU A 288 6.22 -26.35 16.03
C GLU A 288 7.05 -27.34 16.86
N PRO A 289 6.90 -27.38 18.20
CA PRO A 289 7.54 -28.41 19.00
C PRO A 289 7.16 -29.77 18.43
N CYS A 290 8.13 -30.69 18.30
CA CYS A 290 7.80 -32.10 18.14
C CYS A 290 7.00 -32.51 19.38
N GLY A 291 5.67 -32.47 19.28
CA GLY A 291 4.76 -33.06 20.25
C GLY A 291 4.87 -34.57 20.22
#